data_AF-A0A2W6NIA7-F1
#
_entry.id   AF-A0A2W6NIA7-F1
#
_cell.length_a   1.000
_cell.length_b   1.000
_cell.length_c   1.000
_cell.angle_alpha   90.00
_cell.angle_beta   90.00
_cell.angle_gamma   90.00
#
_symmetry.space_group_name_H-M   'P 1'
#
loop_
_entity.id
_entity.type
_entity.pdbx_description
1 polymer ?
#
loop_
_entity_poly.entity_id
_entity_poly.type
_entity_poly.pdbx_seq_one_letter_code
_entity_poly.pdbx_strand_id
1 'polypeptide(L)'
;MNQVANAASSKKRRMRLPLYAAGGAVVGFMTAALFRKLPSDLNWTPSIYYDYDLLFLLVALMFLVTVIWNSISLARTPSVRLEEPDADFTDDSTSVSSPAERSLGRALMLSSFGVITAFAWVALALSLYEANSHAAESPNLFILGNLVAACISIIVVVVLQSLTIKRYNRYFPDRALDLDSLNMRKNHFKKLDEGEKWIVYRAAYRSFQMMNLLLGIGMAALVLYSVLFTFTTFPIVLLAVIWMINIGVYFRETYRAQNQ
;
A
#
# COMPACT_ATOMS: atom_id res chain seq x y z
N MET A 1 -46.10 -0.76 4.94
CA MET A 1 -44.83 -0.38 5.61
C MET A 1 -43.59 -0.36 4.69
N ASN A 2 -43.60 -0.97 3.50
CA ASN A 2 -42.39 -1.03 2.63
C ASN A 2 -42.14 0.17 1.70
N GLN A 3 -43.10 1.08 1.49
CA GLN A 3 -42.87 2.27 0.67
C GLN A 3 -42.09 3.38 1.39
N VAL A 4 -42.21 3.47 2.72
CA VAL A 4 -41.56 4.54 3.51
C VAL A 4 -40.06 4.28 3.68
N ALA A 5 -39.64 3.01 3.77
CA ALA A 5 -38.22 2.63 3.89
C ALA A 5 -37.41 2.89 2.61
N ASN A 6 -38.01 2.65 1.43
CA ASN A 6 -37.36 2.91 0.14
C ASN A 6 -37.20 4.42 -0.16
N ALA A 7 -38.13 5.25 0.29
CA ALA A 7 -38.03 6.71 0.18
C ALA A 7 -36.87 7.28 1.02
N ALA A 8 -36.62 6.74 2.22
CA ALA A 8 -35.56 7.19 3.11
C ALA A 8 -34.14 6.85 2.58
N SER A 9 -33.97 5.67 1.97
CA SER A 9 -32.71 5.22 1.36
C SER A 9 -32.30 6.06 0.13
N SER A 10 -33.26 6.34 -0.75
CA SER A 10 -33.08 7.21 -1.92
C SER A 10 -32.69 8.64 -1.54
N LYS A 11 -33.33 9.20 -0.51
CA LYS A 11 -33.05 10.55 0.00
C LYS A 11 -31.63 10.67 0.58
N LYS A 12 -31.17 9.66 1.34
CA LYS A 12 -29.80 9.60 1.89
C LYS A 12 -28.73 9.52 0.80
N ARG A 13 -28.99 8.80 -0.30
CA ARG A 13 -28.07 8.67 -1.44
C ARG A 13 -28.04 9.94 -2.30
N ARG A 14 -29.19 10.59 -2.53
CA ARG A 14 -29.28 11.88 -3.21
C ARG A 14 -28.65 13.03 -2.43
N MET A 15 -28.60 12.97 -1.10
CA MET A 15 -27.97 14.01 -0.26
C MET A 15 -26.45 13.89 -0.14
N ARG A 16 -25.86 12.74 -0.45
CA ARG A 16 -24.39 12.55 -0.48
C ARG A 16 -23.75 13.11 -1.75
N LEU A 17 -24.48 13.12 -2.87
CA LEU A 17 -24.00 13.65 -4.15
C LEU A 17 -23.65 15.16 -4.10
N PRO A 18 -24.51 16.05 -3.56
CA PRO A 18 -24.16 17.46 -3.41
C PRO A 18 -23.07 17.67 -2.36
N LEU A 19 -22.94 16.79 -1.36
CA LEU A 19 -21.86 16.88 -0.36
C LEU A 19 -20.48 16.58 -0.98
N TYR A 20 -20.39 15.55 -1.85
CA TYR A 20 -19.17 15.27 -2.61
C TYR A 20 -18.88 16.34 -3.67
N ALA A 21 -19.93 16.88 -4.31
CA ALA A 21 -19.77 17.99 -5.23
C ALA A 21 -19.31 19.27 -4.53
N ALA A 22 -19.82 19.55 -3.32
CA ALA A 22 -19.38 20.67 -2.49
C ALA A 22 -17.94 20.47 -2.00
N GLY A 23 -17.57 19.26 -1.57
CA GLY A 23 -16.19 18.93 -1.22
C GLY A 23 -15.22 19.10 -2.40
N GLY A 24 -15.60 18.61 -3.58
CA GLY A 24 -14.85 18.80 -4.82
C GLY A 24 -14.77 20.27 -5.25
N ALA A 25 -15.83 21.06 -5.03
CA ALA A 25 -15.85 22.49 -5.32
C ALA A 25 -14.98 23.29 -4.36
N VAL A 26 -14.95 22.96 -3.07
CA VAL A 26 -14.08 23.60 -2.08
C VAL A 26 -12.62 23.28 -2.37
N VAL A 27 -12.29 22.01 -2.64
CA VAL A 27 -10.94 21.60 -3.03
C VAL A 27 -10.54 22.26 -4.35
N GLY A 28 -11.43 22.25 -5.35
CA GLY A 28 -11.24 22.88 -6.66
C GLY A 28 -11.02 24.39 -6.56
N PHE A 29 -11.80 25.09 -5.72
CA PHE A 29 -11.67 26.50 -5.45
C PHE A 29 -10.37 26.81 -4.69
N MET A 30 -9.98 25.99 -3.72
CA MET A 30 -8.69 26.14 -3.02
C MET A 30 -7.51 25.94 -3.96
N THR A 31 -7.54 24.93 -4.84
CA THR A 31 -6.52 24.75 -5.88
C THR A 31 -6.51 25.92 -6.86
N ALA A 32 -7.66 26.39 -7.34
CA ALA A 32 -7.75 27.52 -8.28
C ALA A 32 -7.30 28.85 -7.65
N ALA A 33 -7.60 29.07 -6.36
CA ALA A 33 -7.15 30.23 -5.60
C ALA A 33 -5.63 30.19 -5.36
N LEU A 34 -5.05 29.00 -5.20
CA LEU A 34 -3.60 28.80 -5.15
C LEU A 34 -2.97 29.09 -6.53
N PHE A 35 -3.57 28.61 -7.62
CA PHE A 35 -3.14 28.86 -9.00
C PHE A 35 -3.25 30.33 -9.43
N ARG A 36 -4.25 31.08 -8.93
CA ARG A 36 -4.38 32.53 -9.21
C ARG A 36 -3.37 33.39 -8.45
N LYS A 37 -2.77 32.89 -7.37
CA LYS A 37 -1.70 33.57 -6.62
C LYS A 37 -0.30 33.19 -7.10
N LEU A 38 -0.17 32.34 -8.12
CA LEU A 38 1.12 32.09 -8.76
C LEU A 38 1.49 33.31 -9.60
N PRO A 39 2.65 33.96 -9.35
CA PRO A 39 3.13 35.04 -10.19
C PRO A 39 3.30 34.53 -11.63
N SER A 40 2.84 35.33 -12.58
CA SER A 40 2.84 35.05 -14.03
C SER A 40 4.24 34.87 -14.65
N ASP A 41 5.29 35.05 -13.86
CA ASP A 41 6.70 34.90 -14.24
C ASP A 41 7.30 33.56 -13.74
N LEU A 42 6.49 32.50 -13.68
CA LEU A 42 7.04 31.14 -13.60
C LEU A 42 7.69 30.81 -14.95
N ASN A 43 8.95 31.21 -15.08
CA ASN A 43 9.84 30.68 -16.09
C ASN A 43 9.90 29.16 -15.84
N TRP A 44 9.15 28.39 -16.62
CA TRP A 44 9.24 26.92 -16.66
C TRP A 44 10.55 26.54 -17.36
N THR A 45 11.67 26.99 -16.81
CA THR A 45 12.90 26.24 -16.93
C THR A 45 12.72 25.06 -15.98
N PRO A 46 12.63 23.80 -16.45
CA PRO A 46 12.81 22.65 -15.59
C PRO A 46 14.25 22.68 -15.08
N SER A 47 14.52 23.58 -14.15
CA SER A 47 15.73 23.58 -13.36
C SER A 47 15.48 22.55 -12.29
N ILE A 48 16.24 21.47 -12.35
CA ILE A 48 16.36 20.52 -11.25
C ILE A 48 16.94 21.36 -10.10
N TYR A 49 16.08 21.81 -9.19
CA TYR A 49 16.48 22.75 -8.14
C TYR A 49 17.08 21.99 -6.95
N TYR A 50 16.68 20.71 -6.77
CA TYR A 50 17.29 19.81 -5.80
C TYR A 50 17.75 18.50 -6.43
N ASP A 51 18.88 17.97 -5.96
CA ASP A 51 19.44 16.66 -6.35
C ASP A 51 18.44 15.49 -6.16
N TYR A 52 17.42 15.67 -5.32
CA TYR A 52 16.42 14.66 -4.96
C TYR A 52 15.11 14.75 -5.76
N ASP A 53 14.92 15.75 -6.63
CA ASP A 53 13.64 15.99 -7.33
C ASP A 53 13.19 14.78 -8.17
N LEU A 54 14.12 14.10 -8.82
CA LEU A 54 13.84 12.90 -9.61
C LEU A 54 13.39 11.71 -8.75
N LEU A 55 13.95 11.56 -7.54
CA LEU A 55 13.56 10.51 -6.60
C LEU A 55 12.16 10.74 -6.05
N PHE A 56 11.84 11.99 -5.70
CA PHE A 56 10.48 12.36 -5.28
C PHE A 56 9.46 12.17 -6.39
N LEU A 57 9.80 12.55 -7.64
CA LEU A 57 8.94 12.33 -8.79
C LEU A 57 8.66 10.83 -9.01
N LEU A 58 9.70 9.99 -8.92
CA LEU A 58 9.57 8.54 -9.09
C LEU A 58 8.65 7.94 -8.01
N VAL A 59 8.86 8.31 -6.75
CA VAL A 59 8.05 7.81 -5.63
C VAL A 59 6.61 8.30 -5.72
N ALA A 60 6.40 9.57 -6.12
CA ALA A 60 5.07 10.12 -6.36
C ALA A 60 4.35 9.38 -7.49
N LEU A 61 5.03 9.05 -8.59
CA LEU A 61 4.47 8.26 -9.69
C LEU A 61 4.10 6.85 -9.21
N MET A 62 4.98 6.18 -8.48
CA MET A 62 4.72 4.85 -7.89
C MET A 62 3.50 4.89 -6.96
N PHE A 63 3.37 5.95 -6.17
CA PHE A 63 2.21 6.17 -5.30
C PHE A 63 0.93 6.35 -6.11
N LEU A 64 0.94 7.19 -7.15
CA LEU A 64 -0.23 7.40 -8.00
C LEU A 64 -0.64 6.11 -8.72
N VAL A 65 0.32 5.35 -9.25
CA VAL A 65 0.05 4.07 -9.91
C VAL A 65 -0.59 3.08 -8.95
N THR A 66 -0.04 2.93 -7.74
CA THR A 66 -0.59 2.01 -6.73
C THR A 66 -1.99 2.44 -6.28
N VAL A 67 -2.24 3.73 -6.08
CA VAL A 67 -3.55 4.26 -5.71
C VAL A 67 -4.59 4.09 -6.82
N ILE A 68 -4.25 4.46 -8.06
CA ILE A 68 -5.14 4.36 -9.22
C ILE A 68 -5.50 2.89 -9.46
N TRP A 69 -4.49 2.02 -9.48
CA TRP A 69 -4.74 0.60 -9.74
C TRP A 69 -5.52 -0.07 -8.61
N ASN A 70 -5.32 0.34 -7.35
CA ASN A 70 -6.08 -0.18 -6.21
C ASN A 70 -7.54 0.26 -6.30
N SER A 71 -7.76 1.53 -6.62
CA SER A 71 -9.10 2.09 -6.84
C SER A 71 -9.84 1.39 -7.99
N ILE A 72 -9.16 1.14 -9.12
CA ILE A 72 -9.73 0.40 -10.24
C ILE A 72 -10.02 -1.06 -9.84
N SER A 73 -9.11 -1.72 -9.14
CA SER A 73 -9.29 -3.09 -8.68
C SER A 73 -10.52 -3.21 -7.75
N LEU A 74 -10.70 -2.24 -6.85
CA LEU A 74 -11.82 -2.19 -5.93
C LEU A 74 -13.14 -1.89 -6.65
N ALA A 75 -13.11 -1.02 -7.67
CA ALA A 75 -14.28 -0.69 -8.49
C ALA A 75 -14.75 -1.85 -9.37
N ARG A 76 -13.81 -2.65 -9.90
CA ARG A 76 -14.11 -3.83 -10.73
C ARG A 76 -14.60 -5.05 -9.94
N THR A 77 -14.35 -5.09 -8.63
CA THR A 77 -14.78 -6.22 -7.79
C THR A 77 -16.24 -6.04 -7.38
N PRO A 78 -17.18 -6.96 -7.68
CA PRO A 78 -18.58 -6.83 -7.29
C PRO A 78 -18.75 -6.74 -5.76
N SER A 79 -19.77 -6.00 -5.30
CA SER A 79 -19.96 -5.66 -3.88
C SER A 79 -20.58 -6.75 -3.03
N VAL A 80 -21.13 -7.77 -3.67
CA VAL A 80 -21.95 -8.81 -3.06
C VAL A 80 -21.54 -10.12 -3.70
N ARG A 81 -21.36 -11.16 -2.87
CA ARG A 81 -21.21 -12.53 -3.33
C ARG A 81 -22.50 -12.91 -4.04
N LEU A 82 -22.44 -13.10 -5.35
CA LEU A 82 -23.49 -13.86 -6.03
C LEU A 82 -23.26 -15.30 -5.57
N GLU A 83 -24.28 -15.93 -5.00
CA GLU A 83 -24.24 -17.38 -4.79
C GLU A 83 -24.03 -18.00 -6.17
N GLU A 84 -22.82 -18.52 -6.40
CA GLU A 84 -22.56 -19.36 -7.56
C GLU A 84 -23.43 -20.61 -7.36
N PRO A 85 -24.33 -20.96 -8.32
CA PRO A 85 -25.07 -22.21 -8.24
C PRO A 85 -24.05 -23.34 -8.19
N ASP A 86 -24.25 -24.26 -7.24
CA ASP A 86 -23.34 -25.35 -6.88
C ASP A 86 -22.60 -25.89 -8.12
N ALA A 87 -21.32 -25.53 -8.23
CA ALA A 87 -20.49 -25.98 -9.33
C ALA A 87 -20.36 -27.49 -9.20
N ASP A 88 -20.97 -28.18 -10.16
CA ASP A 88 -20.90 -29.62 -10.34
C ASP A 88 -19.43 -30.08 -10.29
N PHE A 89 -19.18 -31.18 -9.58
CA PHE A 89 -17.86 -31.75 -9.34
C PHE A 89 -17.31 -32.44 -10.60
N THR A 90 -17.16 -31.70 -11.69
CA THR A 90 -16.53 -32.17 -12.92
C THR A 90 -15.86 -31.00 -13.64
N ASP A 91 -14.59 -30.72 -13.33
CA ASP A 91 -13.52 -30.76 -14.34
C ASP A 91 -12.14 -30.52 -13.69
N ASP A 92 -11.14 -31.23 -14.21
CA ASP A 92 -9.76 -31.36 -13.76
C ASP A 92 -8.92 -30.10 -14.08
N SER A 93 -9.36 -28.93 -13.63
CA SER A 93 -8.61 -27.68 -13.79
C SER A 93 -8.29 -27.00 -12.45
N THR A 94 -7.00 -26.97 -12.18
CA THR A 94 -6.17 -26.25 -11.18
C THR A 94 -6.56 -24.81 -10.78
N SER A 95 -7.84 -24.47 -10.58
CA SER A 95 -8.26 -23.16 -10.06
C SER A 95 -9.27 -23.28 -8.92
N VAL A 96 -8.74 -23.59 -7.73
CA VAL A 96 -9.44 -23.62 -6.42
C VAL A 96 -9.91 -22.22 -5.95
N SER A 97 -9.74 -21.16 -6.77
CA SER A 97 -10.01 -19.79 -6.35
C SER A 97 -10.95 -19.08 -7.31
N SER A 98 -12.14 -18.69 -6.79
CA SER A 98 -13.17 -17.96 -7.53
C SER A 98 -12.59 -16.68 -8.16
N PRO A 99 -13.03 -16.27 -9.36
CA PRO A 99 -12.56 -15.04 -10.02
C PRO A 99 -12.60 -13.79 -9.10
N ALA A 100 -13.57 -13.73 -8.19
CA ALA A 100 -13.70 -12.64 -7.22
C ALA A 100 -12.68 -12.72 -6.08
N GLU A 101 -12.28 -13.92 -5.66
CA GLU A 101 -11.20 -14.11 -4.69
C GLU A 101 -9.87 -13.64 -5.26
N ARG A 102 -9.60 -13.98 -6.53
CA ARG A 102 -8.39 -13.55 -7.24
C ARG A 102 -8.31 -12.03 -7.38
N SER A 103 -9.41 -11.36 -7.75
CA SER A 103 -9.43 -9.90 -7.91
C SER A 103 -9.27 -9.17 -6.56
N LEU A 104 -9.87 -9.70 -5.50
CA LEU A 104 -9.79 -9.16 -4.16
C LEU A 104 -8.43 -9.43 -3.51
N GLY A 105 -7.83 -10.60 -3.74
CA GLY A 105 -6.44 -10.90 -3.36
C GLY A 105 -5.44 -9.96 -4.05
N ARG A 106 -5.63 -9.67 -5.34
CA ARG A 106 -4.86 -8.64 -6.06
C ARG A 106 -5.04 -7.25 -5.44
N ALA A 107 -6.26 -6.88 -5.05
CA ALA A 107 -6.52 -5.60 -4.38
C ALA A 107 -5.80 -5.50 -3.03
N LEU A 108 -5.80 -6.57 -2.21
CA LEU A 108 -5.06 -6.62 -0.95
C LEU A 108 -3.54 -6.52 -1.14
N MET A 109 -2.99 -7.24 -2.13
CA MET A 109 -1.57 -7.17 -2.48
C MET A 109 -1.18 -5.75 -2.87
N LEU A 110 -1.95 -5.11 -3.75
CA LEU A 110 -1.65 -3.77 -4.20
C LEU A 110 -1.82 -2.72 -3.11
N SER A 111 -2.81 -2.89 -2.24
CA SER A 111 -2.98 -2.04 -1.07
C SER A 111 -1.76 -2.12 -0.14
N SER A 112 -1.19 -3.31 0.02
CA SER A 112 0.05 -3.51 0.77
C SER A 112 1.25 -2.81 0.12
N PHE A 113 1.35 -2.82 -1.21
CA PHE A 113 2.37 -2.03 -1.92
C PHE A 113 2.20 -0.54 -1.75
N GLY A 114 0.96 -0.03 -1.81
CA GLY A 114 0.67 1.38 -1.54
C GLY A 114 1.14 1.81 -0.14
N VAL A 115 1.00 0.95 0.87
CA VAL A 115 1.50 1.22 2.24
C VAL A 115 3.01 1.38 2.24
N ILE A 116 3.74 0.47 1.60
CA ILE A 116 5.20 0.51 1.52
C ILE A 116 5.67 1.77 0.79
N THR A 117 5.02 2.14 -0.32
CA THR A 117 5.37 3.35 -1.08
C THR A 117 5.09 4.62 -0.27
N ALA A 118 3.99 4.69 0.48
CA ALA A 118 3.71 5.83 1.35
C ALA A 118 4.76 5.99 2.46
N PHE A 119 5.18 4.89 3.09
CA PHE A 119 6.28 4.92 4.07
C PHE A 119 7.61 5.38 3.44
N ALA A 120 7.92 4.92 2.22
CA ALA A 120 9.11 5.38 1.51
C ALA A 120 9.07 6.88 1.23
N TRP A 121 7.91 7.43 0.83
CA TRP A 121 7.76 8.88 0.61
C TRP A 121 7.97 9.66 1.91
N VAL A 122 7.38 9.23 3.03
CA VAL A 122 7.60 9.87 4.34
C VAL A 122 9.07 9.84 4.73
N ALA A 123 9.74 8.70 4.58
CA ALA A 123 11.17 8.58 4.91
C ALA A 123 12.04 9.55 4.08
N LEU A 124 11.76 9.68 2.77
CA LEU A 124 12.45 10.63 1.92
C LEU A 124 12.15 12.09 2.29
N ALA A 125 10.89 12.41 2.59
CA ALA A 125 10.49 13.76 3.00
C ALA A 125 11.18 14.19 4.30
N LEU A 126 11.30 13.28 5.28
CA LEU A 126 12.02 13.53 6.52
C LEU A 126 13.53 13.66 6.29
N SER A 127 14.11 12.83 5.43
CA SER A 127 15.53 12.94 5.06
C SER A 127 15.85 14.28 4.39
N LEU A 128 14.94 14.79 3.53
CA LEU A 128 15.10 16.09 2.89
C LEU A 128 14.99 17.23 3.90
N TYR A 129 14.05 17.11 4.86
CA TYR A 129 13.90 18.10 5.93
C TYR A 129 15.18 18.21 6.77
N GLU A 130 15.75 17.09 7.21
CA GLU A 130 17.00 17.07 7.97
C GLU A 130 18.18 17.63 7.16
N ALA A 131 18.31 17.26 5.88
CA ALA A 131 19.40 17.76 5.04
C ALA A 131 19.40 19.29 4.86
N ASN A 132 18.23 19.92 4.95
CA ASN A 132 18.06 21.36 4.78
C ASN A 132 17.83 22.12 6.10
N SER A 133 17.77 21.43 7.24
CA SER A 133 17.50 22.05 8.55
C SER A 133 18.64 22.99 8.99
N HIS A 134 19.85 22.78 8.45
CA HIS A 134 21.04 23.59 8.72
C HIS A 134 21.28 24.72 7.72
N ALA A 135 20.49 24.81 6.64
CA ALA A 135 20.58 25.91 5.68
C ALA A 135 19.80 27.11 6.22
N ALA A 136 20.47 28.23 6.49
CA ALA A 136 19.94 29.41 7.17
C ALA A 136 18.95 30.25 6.33
N GLU A 137 18.47 29.75 5.19
CA GLU A 137 17.50 30.42 4.35
C GLU A 137 16.10 29.81 4.54
N SER A 138 15.07 30.65 4.40
CA SER A 138 13.65 30.39 4.69
C SER A 138 13.19 28.95 4.36
N PRO A 139 12.23 28.37 5.13
CA PRO A 139 11.71 27.04 4.85
C PRO A 139 11.21 26.98 3.41
N ASN A 140 11.96 26.27 2.56
CA ASN A 140 11.64 26.14 1.15
C ASN A 140 10.22 25.56 1.04
N LEU A 141 9.33 26.30 0.37
CA LEU A 141 7.93 25.90 0.12
C LEU A 141 7.82 24.47 -0.42
N PHE A 142 8.84 24.02 -1.15
CA PHE A 142 9.00 22.67 -1.65
C PHE A 142 9.11 21.60 -0.55
N ILE A 143 9.90 21.83 0.50
CA ILE A 143 10.10 20.88 1.61
C ILE A 143 8.79 20.75 2.40
N LEU A 144 8.18 21.89 2.73
CA LEU A 144 6.88 21.92 3.41
C LEU A 144 5.80 21.24 2.57
N GLY A 145 5.77 21.49 1.26
CA GLY A 145 4.87 20.85 0.31
C GLY A 145 5.01 19.34 0.28
N ASN A 146 6.26 18.83 0.22
CA ASN A 146 6.54 17.39 0.23
C ASN A 146 6.16 16.73 1.56
N LEU A 147 6.40 17.39 2.69
CA LEU A 147 6.01 16.87 4.01
C LEU A 147 4.49 16.76 4.13
N VAL A 148 3.75 17.80 3.70
CA VAL A 148 2.29 17.79 3.68
C VAL A 148 1.76 16.71 2.74
N ALA A 149 2.35 16.57 1.54
CA ALA A 149 1.99 15.51 0.59
C ALA A 149 2.23 14.11 1.16
N ALA A 150 3.35 13.89 1.86
CA ALA A 150 3.66 12.63 2.50
C ALA A 150 2.64 12.30 3.61
N CYS A 151 2.24 13.27 4.43
CA CYS A 151 1.17 13.08 5.42
C CYS A 151 -0.17 12.71 4.77
N ILE A 152 -0.55 13.37 3.67
CA ILE A 152 -1.76 13.04 2.91
C ILE A 152 -1.67 11.63 2.34
N SER A 153 -0.49 11.20 1.87
CA SER A 153 -0.27 9.87 1.29
C SER A 153 -0.59 8.75 2.28
N ILE A 154 -0.22 8.92 3.55
CA ILE A 154 -0.51 7.97 4.64
C ILE A 154 -2.02 7.88 4.87
N ILE A 155 -2.71 9.01 4.96
CA ILE A 155 -4.17 9.04 5.16
C ILE A 155 -4.87 8.32 4.01
N VAL A 156 -4.50 8.61 2.76
CA VAL A 156 -5.08 8.00 1.56
C VAL A 156 -4.91 6.49 1.60
N VAL A 157 -3.71 5.99 1.89
CA VAL A 157 -3.46 4.56 1.88
C VAL A 157 -4.11 3.84 3.05
N VAL A 158 -4.16 4.43 4.25
CA VAL A 158 -4.88 3.87 5.39
C VAL A 158 -6.38 3.76 5.09
N VAL A 159 -6.96 4.79 4.46
CA VAL A 159 -8.37 4.76 4.03
C VAL A 159 -8.59 3.69 2.97
N LEU A 160 -7.74 3.60 1.94
CA LEU A 160 -7.83 2.58 0.90
C LEU A 160 -7.68 1.17 1.45
N GLN A 161 -6.69 0.93 2.30
CA GLN A 161 -6.49 -0.35 2.99
C GLN A 161 -7.72 -0.75 3.81
N SER A 162 -8.30 0.19 4.55
CA SER A 162 -9.51 -0.03 5.33
C SER A 162 -10.72 -0.36 4.44
N LEU A 163 -10.87 0.31 3.29
CA LEU A 163 -11.93 0.03 2.33
C LEU A 163 -11.76 -1.35 1.69
N THR A 164 -10.54 -1.71 1.31
CA THR A 164 -10.21 -3.02 0.74
C THR A 164 -10.50 -4.14 1.74
N ILE A 165 -10.12 -3.99 3.01
CA ILE A 165 -10.43 -4.98 4.06
C ILE A 165 -11.93 -5.05 4.35
N LYS A 166 -12.63 -3.92 4.42
CA LYS A 166 -14.10 -3.92 4.59
C LYS A 166 -14.81 -4.65 3.45
N ARG A 167 -14.32 -4.49 2.22
CA ARG A 167 -14.84 -5.21 1.06
C ARG A 167 -14.50 -6.69 1.10
N TYR A 168 -13.30 -7.03 1.55
CA TYR A 168 -12.90 -8.41 1.79
C TYR A 168 -13.82 -9.10 2.79
N ASN A 169 -14.05 -8.49 3.95
CA ASN A 169 -14.90 -9.05 5.00
C ASN A 169 -16.37 -9.20 4.58
N ARG A 170 -16.85 -8.36 3.65
CA ARG A 170 -18.20 -8.51 3.10
C ARG A 170 -18.32 -9.70 2.15
N TYR A 171 -17.26 -9.99 1.41
CA TYR A 171 -17.25 -11.10 0.46
C TYR A 171 -16.97 -12.45 1.16
N PHE A 172 -16.11 -12.44 2.19
CA PHE A 172 -15.71 -13.60 2.97
C PHE A 172 -15.95 -13.40 4.47
N PRO A 173 -17.21 -13.51 4.95
CA PRO A 173 -17.53 -13.33 6.36
C PRO A 173 -16.89 -14.39 7.26
N ASP A 174 -16.81 -15.64 6.80
CA ASP A 174 -16.30 -16.78 7.60
C ASP A 174 -14.81 -16.64 7.94
N ARG A 175 -14.05 -15.99 7.05
CA ARG A 175 -12.62 -15.70 7.21
C ARG A 175 -12.33 -14.19 7.34
N ALA A 176 -13.24 -13.45 7.97
CA ALA A 176 -13.10 -12.01 8.15
C ALA A 176 -11.78 -11.61 8.86
N LEU A 177 -11.14 -10.58 8.30
CA LEU A 177 -9.95 -9.89 8.81
C LEU A 177 -10.36 -8.86 9.85
N ASP A 178 -9.89 -9.03 11.08
CA ASP A 178 -10.15 -8.09 12.16
C ASP A 178 -9.06 -7.00 12.21
N LEU A 179 -9.43 -5.82 11.71
CA LEU A 179 -8.57 -4.62 11.66
C LEU A 179 -8.11 -4.15 13.04
N ASP A 180 -8.90 -4.39 14.09
CA ASP A 180 -8.63 -3.90 15.44
C ASP A 180 -7.71 -4.86 16.22
N SER A 181 -7.57 -6.08 15.72
CA SER A 181 -6.69 -7.07 16.34
C SER A 181 -5.23 -6.88 15.91
N LEU A 182 -4.33 -6.70 16.88
CA LEU A 182 -2.88 -6.72 16.66
C LEU A 182 -2.39 -8.01 15.99
N ASN A 183 -3.17 -9.09 16.11
CA ASN A 183 -2.89 -10.41 15.58
C ASN A 183 -3.75 -10.76 14.34
N MET A 184 -4.21 -9.76 13.57
CA MET A 184 -5.10 -9.94 12.42
C MET A 184 -4.71 -11.12 11.52
N ARG A 185 -3.44 -11.18 11.08
CA ARG A 185 -2.94 -12.25 10.21
C ARG A 185 -2.97 -13.63 10.88
N LYS A 186 -2.63 -13.71 12.17
CA LYS A 186 -2.65 -14.95 12.95
C LYS A 186 -4.08 -15.43 13.18
N ASN A 187 -4.99 -14.52 13.50
CA ASN A 187 -6.42 -14.82 13.69
C ASN A 187 -7.07 -15.26 12.39
N HIS A 188 -6.71 -14.61 11.27
CA HIS A 188 -7.14 -15.02 9.94
C HIS A 188 -6.65 -16.42 9.59
N PHE A 189 -5.36 -16.71 9.81
CA PHE A 189 -4.77 -18.02 9.54
C PHE A 189 -5.46 -19.17 10.29
N LYS A 190 -5.91 -18.94 11.53
CA LYS A 190 -6.65 -19.95 12.32
C LYS A 190 -7.99 -20.34 11.69
N LYS A 191 -8.66 -19.42 11.00
CA LYS A 191 -9.98 -19.61 10.39
C LYS A 191 -9.94 -20.38 9.06
N LEU A 192 -8.75 -20.52 8.46
CA LEU A 192 -8.56 -21.24 7.20
C LEU A 192 -8.71 -22.76 7.41
N ASP A 193 -9.18 -23.46 6.39
CA ASP A 193 -9.19 -24.92 6.37
C ASP A 193 -7.76 -25.51 6.26
N GLU A 194 -7.62 -26.84 6.32
CA GLU A 194 -6.31 -27.49 6.26
C GLU A 194 -5.62 -27.34 4.88
N GLY A 195 -6.40 -27.34 3.79
CA GLY A 195 -5.89 -27.18 2.43
C GLY A 195 -5.35 -25.76 2.18
N GLU A 196 -6.11 -24.75 2.56
CA GLU A 196 -5.75 -23.33 2.52
C GLU A 196 -4.51 -23.06 3.39
N LYS A 197 -4.44 -23.65 4.60
CA LYS A 197 -3.24 -23.56 5.46
C LYS A 197 -2.02 -24.11 4.75
N TRP A 198 -2.13 -25.27 4.09
CA TRP A 198 -1.03 -25.87 3.33
C TRP A 198 -0.55 -24.97 2.18
N ILE A 199 -1.48 -24.34 1.46
CA ILE A 199 -1.15 -23.35 0.42
C ILE A 199 -0.39 -22.16 1.01
N VAL A 200 -0.85 -21.62 2.15
CA VAL A 200 -0.18 -20.51 2.84
C VAL A 200 1.22 -20.90 3.32
N TYR A 201 1.41 -22.10 3.87
CA TYR A 201 2.73 -22.59 4.26
C TYR A 201 3.68 -22.70 3.06
N ARG A 202 3.21 -23.27 1.94
CA ARG A 202 4.00 -23.37 0.71
C ARG A 202 4.36 -22.00 0.15
N ALA A 203 3.42 -21.05 0.16
CA ALA A 203 3.65 -19.68 -0.26
C ALA A 203 4.65 -18.95 0.65
N ALA A 204 4.54 -19.13 1.97
CA ALA A 204 5.46 -18.55 2.95
C ALA A 204 6.89 -19.07 2.76
N TYR A 205 7.06 -20.38 2.55
CA TYR A 205 8.36 -20.97 2.28
C TYR A 205 8.98 -20.44 0.97
N ARG A 206 8.17 -20.36 -0.11
CA ARG A 206 8.64 -19.79 -1.38
C ARG A 206 9.00 -18.30 -1.25
N SER A 207 8.24 -17.54 -0.48
CA SER A 207 8.54 -16.14 -0.19
C SER A 207 9.84 -16.00 0.61
N PHE A 208 10.11 -16.89 1.57
CA PHE A 208 11.37 -16.91 2.31
C PHE A 208 12.57 -17.19 1.41
N GLN A 209 12.47 -18.18 0.51
CA GLN A 209 13.52 -18.47 -0.48
C GLN A 209 13.79 -17.26 -1.37
N MET A 210 12.74 -16.63 -1.90
CA MET A 210 12.88 -15.43 -2.75
C MET A 210 13.46 -14.25 -1.96
N MET A 211 13.10 -14.09 -0.69
CA MET A 211 13.67 -13.05 0.17
C MET A 211 15.18 -13.26 0.36
N ASN A 212 15.65 -14.49 0.59
CA ASN A 212 17.08 -14.76 0.69
C ASN A 212 17.83 -14.45 -0.61
N LEU A 213 17.24 -14.77 -1.77
CA LEU A 213 17.80 -14.40 -3.06
C LEU A 213 17.87 -12.87 -3.22
N LEU A 214 16.78 -12.16 -2.90
CA LEU A 214 16.70 -10.70 -3.01
C LEU A 214 17.66 -9.99 -2.04
N LEU A 215 17.83 -10.50 -0.82
CA LEU A 215 18.82 -10.00 0.13
C LEU A 215 20.25 -10.21 -0.39
N GLY A 216 20.54 -11.37 -0.98
CA GLY A 216 21.84 -11.63 -1.62
C GLY A 216 22.13 -10.71 -2.81
N ILE A 217 21.16 -10.54 -3.72
CA ILE A 217 21.27 -9.62 -4.86
C ILE A 217 21.41 -8.18 -4.36
N GLY A 218 20.60 -7.78 -3.38
CA GLY A 218 20.66 -6.45 -2.76
C GLY A 218 22.02 -6.19 -2.12
N MET A 219 22.62 -7.21 -1.50
CA MET A 219 23.94 -7.11 -0.91
C MET A 219 25.01 -6.85 -1.97
N ALA A 220 25.00 -7.65 -3.04
CA ALA A 220 25.92 -7.48 -4.16
C ALA A 220 25.76 -6.10 -4.82
N ALA A 221 24.51 -5.64 -5.01
CA ALA A 221 24.21 -4.33 -5.58
C ALA A 221 24.75 -3.18 -4.71
N LEU A 222 24.59 -3.23 -3.39
CA LEU A 222 25.12 -2.21 -2.49
C LEU A 222 26.65 -2.18 -2.47
N VAL A 223 27.31 -3.35 -2.53
CA VAL A 223 28.77 -3.44 -2.61
C VAL A 223 29.26 -2.82 -3.91
N LEU A 224 28.67 -3.19 -5.06
CA LEU A 224 29.01 -2.61 -6.35
C LEU A 224 28.80 -1.09 -6.35
N TYR A 225 27.68 -0.63 -5.79
CA TYR A 225 27.39 0.79 -5.65
C TYR A 225 28.46 1.51 -4.80
N SER A 226 28.93 0.91 -3.71
CA SER A 226 29.98 1.48 -2.85
C SER A 226 31.37 1.54 -3.49
N VAL A 227 31.65 0.68 -4.48
CA VAL A 227 32.90 0.71 -5.25
C VAL A 227 32.86 1.80 -6.31
N LEU A 228 31.69 2.00 -6.94
CA LEU A 228 31.50 2.97 -8.02
C LEU A 228 31.30 4.41 -7.51
N PHE A 229 30.75 4.56 -6.31
CA PHE A 229 30.42 5.85 -5.70
C PHE A 229 30.93 5.90 -4.26
N THR A 230 31.43 7.06 -3.81
CA THR A 230 31.81 7.28 -2.41
C THR A 230 30.55 7.30 -1.54
N PHE A 231 30.15 6.12 -1.08
CA PHE A 231 28.92 5.90 -0.33
C PHE A 231 29.22 5.42 1.10
N THR A 232 28.38 5.82 2.05
CA THR A 232 28.50 5.42 3.45
C THR A 232 28.31 3.91 3.59
N THR A 233 29.22 3.20 4.28
CA THR A 233 29.17 1.73 4.45
C THR A 233 28.00 1.25 5.33
N PHE A 234 27.32 2.16 6.04
CA PHE A 234 26.27 1.82 7.01
C PHE A 234 25.13 0.97 6.44
N PRO A 235 24.55 1.25 5.25
CA PRO A 235 23.45 0.44 4.70
C PRO A 235 23.87 -1.00 4.37
N ILE A 236 25.15 -1.24 4.09
CA ILE A 236 25.68 -2.60 3.87
C ILE A 236 25.60 -3.40 5.18
N VAL A 237 26.08 -2.82 6.27
CA VAL A 237 26.04 -3.45 7.61
C VAL A 237 24.59 -3.67 8.04
N LEU A 238 23.71 -2.69 7.83
CA LEU A 238 22.28 -2.80 8.16
C LEU A 238 21.61 -3.95 7.39
N LEU A 239 21.86 -4.07 6.08
CA LEU A 239 21.31 -5.15 5.26
C LEU A 239 21.81 -6.52 5.72
N ALA A 240 23.09 -6.64 6.09
CA ALA A 240 23.66 -7.87 6.63
C ALA A 240 22.99 -8.29 7.95
N VAL A 241 22.73 -7.35 8.86
CA VAL A 241 22.00 -7.62 10.11
C VAL A 241 20.57 -8.09 9.84
N ILE A 242 19.85 -7.43 8.93
CA ILE A 242 18.51 -7.85 8.52
C ILE A 242 18.53 -9.28 7.96
N TRP A 243 19.53 -9.61 7.15
CA TRP A 243 19.66 -10.95 6.58
C TRP A 243 19.96 -12.02 7.64
N MET A 244 20.88 -11.73 8.58
CA MET A 244 21.14 -12.61 9.73
C MET A 244 19.88 -12.86 10.55
N ILE A 245 19.09 -11.81 10.83
CA ILE A 245 17.82 -11.94 11.56
C ILE A 245 16.82 -12.79 10.77
N ASN A 246 16.68 -12.59 9.46
CA ASN A 246 15.77 -13.37 8.62
C ASN A 246 16.06 -14.88 8.72
N ILE A 247 17.33 -15.25 8.58
CA ILE A 247 17.79 -16.65 8.70
C ILE A 247 17.64 -17.15 10.14
N GLY A 248 18.02 -16.35 11.13
CA GLY A 248 17.97 -16.71 12.54
C GLY A 248 16.56 -16.98 13.04
N VAL A 249 15.58 -16.16 12.65
CA VAL A 249 14.16 -16.40 12.99
C VAL A 249 13.64 -17.69 12.36
N TYR A 250 14.01 -17.98 11.11
CA TYR A 250 13.62 -19.24 10.46
C TYR A 250 14.16 -20.47 11.20
N PHE A 251 15.46 -20.48 11.54
CA PHE A 251 16.05 -21.59 12.31
C PHE A 251 15.48 -21.70 13.72
N ARG A 252 15.19 -20.57 14.37
CA ARG A 252 14.56 -20.56 15.69
C ARG A 252 13.16 -21.18 15.67
N GLU A 253 12.33 -20.81 14.69
CA GLU A 253 10.95 -21.33 14.60
C GLU A 253 10.92 -22.81 14.16
N THR A 254 11.84 -23.23 13.28
CA THR A 254 11.98 -24.66 12.91
C THR A 254 12.42 -25.51 14.11
N TYR A 255 13.41 -25.07 14.87
CA TYR A 255 13.85 -25.76 16.09
C TYR A 255 12.73 -25.82 17.15
N ARG A 256 11.96 -24.72 17.29
CA ARG A 256 10.81 -24.68 18.18
C ARG A 256 9.73 -25.69 17.76
N ALA A 257 9.45 -25.81 16.47
CA ALA A 257 8.45 -26.74 15.95
C ALA A 257 8.87 -28.20 16.07
N GLN A 258 10.18 -28.50 16.06
CA GLN A 258 10.71 -29.85 16.26
C GLN A 258 10.63 -30.34 17.72
N ASN A 259 10.64 -29.41 18.68
CA ASN A 259 10.60 -29.70 20.12
C ASN A 259 9.18 -29.66 20.71
N GLN A 260 8.14 -29.60 19.88
CA GLN A 260 6.73 -29.65 20.24
C GLN A 260 6.11 -30.96 19.79
#